data_AF-A0A252AJI5-F1
#
_entry.id   AF-A0A252AJI5-F1
#
_cell.length_a   1.000
_cell.length_b   1.000
_cell.length_c   1.000
_cell.angle_alpha   90.00
_cell.angle_beta   90.00
_cell.angle_gamma   90.00
#
_symmetry.space_group_name_H-M   'P 1'
#
loop_
_entity.id
_entity.type
_entity.pdbx_description
1 polymer ?
#
loop_
_entity_poly.entity_id
_entity_poly.type
_entity_poly.pdbx_seq_one_letter_code
_entity_poly.pdbx_strand_id
1 'polypeptide(L)'
;MIKSRRSLLRTAGLLACGTALAACTITKSGNVTSVTLNVAKVDAYAKAAQNFASTILSVPLVTDTLGAGPVALVNAAVTGIVAAIDQFDAAANGAATVSYDST
;
A
#
# COMPACT_ATOMS: atom_id res chain seq x y z
N MET A 1 9.84 -2.63 29.24
CA MET A 1 9.91 -1.48 28.30
C MET A 1 8.72 -1.54 27.34
N ILE A 2 7.65 -0.81 27.61
CA ILE A 2 6.46 -0.78 26.74
C ILE A 2 6.79 0.14 25.55
N LYS A 3 7.14 -0.43 24.39
CA LYS A 3 7.31 0.34 23.15
C LYS A 3 5.99 1.05 22.84
N SER A 4 6.00 2.38 22.86
CA SER A 4 4.83 3.21 22.62
C SER A 4 4.20 2.85 21.27
N ARG A 5 2.92 2.44 21.28
CA ARG A 5 2.13 2.13 20.06
C ARG A 5 2.21 3.26 19.03
N ARG A 6 2.36 4.50 19.50
CA ARG A 6 2.53 5.71 18.69
C ARG A 6 3.85 5.74 17.90
N SER A 7 4.91 5.17 18.46
CA SER A 7 6.20 5.03 17.77
C SER A 7 6.08 4.01 16.65
N LEU A 8 5.50 2.83 16.92
CA LEU A 8 5.24 1.80 15.92
C LEU A 8 4.38 2.30 14.76
N LEU A 9 3.28 3.02 15.05
CA LEU A 9 2.41 3.63 14.04
C LEU A 9 3.15 4.68 13.17
N ARG A 10 4.04 5.48 13.77
CA ARG A 10 4.83 6.47 13.02
C ARG A 10 5.88 5.80 12.13
N THR A 11 6.58 4.79 12.64
CA THR A 11 7.58 4.07 11.85
C THR A 11 6.92 3.29 10.72
N ALA A 12 5.78 2.62 10.99
CA ALA A 12 4.99 1.94 9.97
C ALA A 12 4.44 2.91 8.92
N GLY A 13 3.96 4.10 9.33
CA GLY A 13 3.51 5.14 8.41
C GLY A 13 4.64 5.68 7.53
N LEU A 14 5.83 5.92 8.09
CA LEU A 14 7.01 6.34 7.32
C LEU A 14 7.48 5.27 6.33
N LEU A 15 7.44 3.99 6.72
CA LEU A 15 7.74 2.87 5.82
C LEU A 15 6.71 2.77 4.69
N ALA A 16 5.42 2.90 4.99
CA ALA A 16 4.34 2.88 4.00
C ALA A 16 4.45 4.06 3.01
N CYS A 17 4.78 5.25 3.49
CA CYS A 17 5.02 6.42 2.63
C CYS A 17 6.31 6.30 1.82
N GLY A 18 7.36 5.70 2.39
CA GLY A 18 8.65 5.48 1.71
C GLY A 18 8.53 4.50 0.54
N THR A 19 7.71 3.44 0.68
CA THR A 19 7.44 2.49 -0.41
C THR A 19 6.52 3.07 -1.48
N ALA A 20 5.57 3.92 -1.10
CA ALA A 20 4.75 4.65 -2.07
C ALA A 20 5.62 5.54 -2.99
N LEU A 21 6.70 6.11 -2.45
CA LEU A 21 7.64 6.93 -3.22
C LEU A 21 8.48 6.11 -4.23
N ALA A 22 8.72 4.81 -3.98
CA ALA A 22 9.47 3.94 -4.89
C ALA A 22 8.67 3.50 -6.14
N ALA A 23 7.34 3.67 -6.10
CA ALA A 23 6.46 3.48 -7.25
C ALA A 23 6.34 4.76 -8.10
N CYS A 24 6.72 5.91 -7.57
CA CYS A 24 6.64 7.19 -8.26
C CYS A 24 7.97 7.54 -8.93
N THR A 25 7.90 8.00 -10.17
CA THR A 25 9.02 8.53 -10.95
C THR A 25 8.72 9.97 -11.30
N ILE A 26 9.63 10.89 -10.98
CA ILE A 26 9.49 12.31 -11.32
C ILE A 26 10.47 12.62 -12.44
N THR A 27 9.95 13.15 -13.54
CA THR A 27 10.75 13.62 -14.68
C THR A 27 10.46 15.09 -14.92
N LYS A 28 11.51 15.87 -15.20
CA LYS A 28 11.38 17.28 -15.56
C LYS A 28 11.97 17.50 -16.94
N SER A 29 11.19 18.12 -17.83
CA SER A 29 11.62 18.52 -19.17
C SER A 29 11.18 19.96 -19.42
N GLY A 30 12.14 20.89 -19.43
CA GLY A 30 11.83 22.33 -19.47
C GLY A 30 11.02 22.78 -18.25
N ASN A 31 9.87 23.42 -18.49
CA ASN A 31 8.92 23.83 -17.45
C ASN A 31 7.92 22.74 -17.06
N VAL A 32 7.87 21.62 -17.79
CA VAL A 32 6.95 20.53 -17.49
C VAL A 32 7.57 19.57 -16.48
N THR A 33 6.87 19.37 -15.37
CA THR A 33 7.19 18.33 -14.38
C THR A 33 6.12 17.25 -14.45
N SER A 34 6.55 16.02 -14.73
CA SER A 34 5.69 14.85 -14.80
C SER A 34 5.96 13.94 -13.62
N VAL A 35 4.90 13.55 -12.93
CA VAL A 35 4.90 12.55 -11.87
C VAL A 35 4.20 11.31 -12.42
N THR A 36 4.95 10.22 -12.57
CA THR A 36 4.44 8.93 -13.05
C THR A 36 4.39 7.95 -11.89
N LEU A 37 3.20 7.51 -11.53
CA LEU A 37 2.96 6.40 -10.61
C LEU A 37 2.92 5.09 -11.40
N ASN A 38 3.81 4.17 -11.08
CA ASN A 38 3.77 2.80 -11.59
C ASN A 38 2.77 1.99 -10.76
N VAL A 39 1.59 1.73 -11.34
CA VAL A 39 0.48 1.09 -10.64
C VAL A 39 0.73 -0.41 -10.45
N ALA A 40 1.41 -1.07 -11.40
CA ALA A 40 1.81 -2.47 -11.27
C ALA A 40 2.72 -2.71 -10.04
N LYS A 41 3.60 -1.77 -9.69
CA LYS A 41 4.39 -1.85 -8.44
C LYS A 41 3.53 -1.70 -7.20
N VAL A 42 2.52 -0.83 -7.22
CA VAL A 42 1.58 -0.66 -6.11
C VAL A 42 0.77 -1.93 -5.88
N ASP A 43 0.31 -2.58 -6.95
CA ASP A 43 -0.36 -3.88 -6.90
C ASP A 43 0.56 -4.96 -6.27
N ALA A 44 1.81 -5.05 -6.73
CA ALA A 44 2.77 -5.99 -6.16
C ALA A 44 2.97 -5.78 -4.64
N TYR A 45 3.02 -4.53 -4.17
CA TYR A 45 3.10 -4.23 -2.74
C TYR A 45 1.83 -4.60 -1.98
N ALA A 46 0.65 -4.39 -2.56
CA ALA A 46 -0.62 -4.76 -1.95
C ALA A 46 -0.75 -6.29 -1.79
N LYS A 47 -0.35 -7.05 -2.82
CA LYS A 47 -0.28 -8.53 -2.76
C LYS A 47 0.73 -9.01 -1.73
N ALA A 48 1.89 -8.35 -1.60
CA ALA A 48 2.84 -8.66 -0.55
C ALA A 48 2.25 -8.43 0.86
N ALA A 49 1.52 -7.33 1.07
CA ALA A 49 0.84 -7.05 2.32
C ALA A 49 -0.28 -8.08 2.62
N GLN A 50 -1.02 -8.52 1.60
CA GLN A 50 -2.00 -9.59 1.73
C GLN A 50 -1.35 -10.90 2.19
N ASN A 51 -0.28 -11.32 1.53
CA ASN A 51 0.45 -12.53 1.90
C ASN A 51 0.99 -12.46 3.33
N PHE A 52 1.48 -11.30 3.75
CA PHE A 52 1.91 -11.09 5.13
C PHE A 52 0.76 -11.20 6.13
N ALA A 53 -0.38 -10.57 5.86
CA ALA A 53 -1.58 -10.68 6.69
C ALA A 53 -2.07 -12.14 6.78
N SER A 54 -2.15 -12.85 5.66
CA SER A 54 -2.49 -14.28 5.64
C SER A 54 -1.49 -15.12 6.42
N THR A 55 -0.20 -14.81 6.37
CA THR A 55 0.83 -15.52 7.15
C THR A 55 0.61 -15.32 8.65
N ILE A 56 0.38 -14.09 9.09
CA ILE A 56 0.10 -13.80 10.52
C ILE A 56 -1.18 -14.49 10.98
N LEU A 57 -2.24 -14.41 10.17
CA LEU A 57 -3.54 -15.01 10.50
C LEU A 57 -3.53 -16.54 10.38
N SER A 58 -2.50 -17.14 9.77
CA SER A 58 -2.33 -18.60 9.77
C SER A 58 -1.87 -19.15 11.12
N VAL A 59 -1.42 -18.28 12.04
CA VAL A 59 -0.97 -18.66 13.39
C VAL A 59 -2.18 -18.72 14.33
N PRO A 60 -2.57 -19.91 14.84
CA PRO A 60 -3.79 -20.07 15.65
C PRO A 60 -3.79 -19.21 16.92
N LEU A 61 -2.63 -19.06 17.55
CA LEU A 61 -2.46 -18.22 18.74
C LEU A 61 -2.81 -16.75 18.48
N VAL A 62 -2.55 -16.26 17.26
CA VAL A 62 -2.85 -14.87 16.87
C VAL A 62 -4.35 -14.73 16.58
N THR A 63 -4.96 -15.69 15.90
CA THR A 63 -6.41 -15.65 15.64
C THR A 63 -7.24 -15.81 16.91
N ASP A 64 -6.81 -16.64 17.84
CA ASP A 64 -7.49 -16.86 19.12
C ASP A 64 -7.41 -15.63 20.03
N THR A 65 -6.28 -14.91 20.00
CA THR A 65 -6.11 -13.68 20.79
C THR A 65 -6.81 -12.47 20.18
N LEU A 66 -6.92 -12.39 18.85
CA LEU A 66 -7.67 -11.35 18.15
C LEU A 66 -9.19 -11.56 18.20
N GLY A 67 -9.62 -12.83 18.15
CA GLY A 67 -11.03 -13.20 17.99
C GLY A 67 -11.54 -13.05 16.56
N ALA A 68 -12.69 -13.68 16.28
CA ALA A 68 -13.22 -13.81 14.92
C ALA A 68 -13.58 -12.48 14.23
N GLY A 69 -14.10 -11.50 14.98
CA GLY A 69 -14.53 -10.21 14.43
C GLY A 69 -13.37 -9.40 13.82
N PRO A 70 -12.30 -9.12 14.57
CA PRO A 70 -11.13 -8.42 14.04
C PRO A 70 -10.44 -9.16 12.89
N VAL A 71 -10.37 -10.50 12.94
CA VAL A 71 -9.79 -11.31 11.85
C VAL A 71 -10.61 -11.15 10.56
N ALA A 72 -11.94 -11.21 10.64
CA ALA A 72 -12.81 -11.00 9.49
C ALA A 72 -12.68 -9.58 8.91
N LEU A 73 -12.57 -8.57 9.76
CA LEU A 73 -12.37 -7.18 9.33
C LEU A 73 -11.03 -7.01 8.59
N VAL A 74 -9.94 -7.58 9.10
CA VAL A 74 -8.63 -7.51 8.46
C VAL A 74 -8.66 -8.17 7.08
N ASN A 75 -9.25 -9.37 6.98
CA ASN A 75 -9.38 -10.05 5.69
C ASN A 75 -10.24 -9.26 4.68
N ALA A 76 -11.36 -8.69 5.13
CA ALA A 76 -12.22 -7.87 4.28
C ALA A 76 -11.51 -6.60 3.80
N ALA A 77 -10.80 -5.90 4.70
CA ALA A 77 -10.07 -4.68 4.37
C ALA A 77 -8.94 -4.95 3.37
N VAL A 78 -8.13 -5.98 3.60
CA VAL A 78 -7.03 -6.34 2.70
C VAL A 78 -7.55 -6.75 1.32
N THR A 79 -8.61 -7.57 1.27
CA THR A 79 -9.23 -8.01 0.01
C THR A 79 -9.82 -6.82 -0.76
N GLY A 80 -10.52 -5.91 -0.07
CA GLY A 80 -11.08 -4.71 -0.68
C GLY A 80 -10.02 -3.75 -1.22
N ILE A 81 -8.89 -3.61 -0.53
CA ILE A 81 -7.75 -2.79 -0.98
C ILE A 81 -7.13 -3.38 -2.25
N VAL A 82 -6.88 -4.69 -2.30
CA VAL A 82 -6.33 -5.34 -3.51
C VAL A 82 -7.29 -5.19 -4.68
N ALA A 83 -8.59 -5.44 -4.48
CA ALA A 83 -9.59 -5.28 -5.53
C ALA A 83 -9.70 -3.83 -6.06
N ALA A 84 -9.59 -2.83 -5.18
CA ALA A 84 -9.58 -1.43 -5.60
C ALA A 84 -8.32 -1.08 -6.42
N ILE A 85 -7.16 -1.66 -6.06
CA ILE A 85 -5.91 -1.47 -6.81
C ILE A 85 -5.97 -2.17 -8.17
N ASP A 86 -6.52 -3.38 -8.26
CA ASP A 86 -6.74 -4.07 -9.54
C ASP A 86 -7.62 -3.23 -10.49
N GLN A 87 -8.68 -2.60 -9.97
CA GLN A 87 -9.50 -1.67 -10.76
C GLN A 87 -8.71 -0.44 -11.20
N PHE A 88 -7.85 0.08 -10.35
CA PHE A 88 -6.99 1.22 -10.66
C PHE A 88 -5.94 0.87 -11.71
N ASP A 89 -5.34 -0.32 -11.65
CA ASP A 89 -4.37 -0.82 -12.63
C ASP A 89 -5.01 -1.03 -14.00
N ALA A 90 -6.23 -1.61 -14.04
CA ALA A 90 -7.01 -1.74 -15.26
C ALA A 90 -7.33 -0.37 -15.90
N ALA A 91 -7.61 0.65 -15.09
CA ALA A 91 -7.89 2.00 -15.58
C ALA A 91 -6.63 2.76 -16.00
N ALA A 92 -5.51 2.56 -15.30
CA ALA A 92 -4.24 3.22 -15.55
C ALA A 92 -3.36 2.51 -16.59
N ASN A 93 -3.72 1.28 -16.98
CA ASN A 93 -2.96 0.47 -17.93
C ASN A 93 -1.48 0.31 -17.51
N GLY A 94 -1.25 0.10 -16.21
CA GLY A 94 0.08 -0.07 -15.61
C GLY A 94 0.77 1.20 -15.10
N ALA A 95 0.38 2.40 -15.55
CA ALA A 95 0.98 3.65 -15.09
C ALA A 95 0.05 4.88 -15.18
N ALA A 96 0.00 5.68 -14.12
CA ALA A 96 -0.72 6.95 -14.11
C ALA A 96 0.27 8.12 -14.08
N THR A 97 0.23 8.98 -15.10
CA THR A 97 1.11 10.16 -15.20
C THR A 97 0.31 11.44 -15.11
N VAL A 98 0.69 12.31 -14.17
CA VAL A 98 0.19 13.69 -14.09
C VAL A 98 1.34 14.62 -14.45
N SER A 99 1.13 15.50 -15.42
CA SER A 99 2.10 16.52 -15.81
C SER A 99 1.54 17.90 -15.52
N TYR A 100 2.37 18.77 -14.93
CA TYR A 100 2.06 20.18 -14.77
C TYR A 100 3.15 21.02 -15.43
N ASP A 101 2.72 22.08 -16.10
CA ASP A 101 3.59 23.13 -16.62
C ASP A 101 3.67 24.25 -15.58
N SER A 102 4.87 24.73 -15.27
CA SER A 102 5.11 25.76 -14.26
C SER A 102 5.24 27.18 -14.83
N THR A 103 4.86 27.42 -16.09
CA THR A 103 4.69 28.79 -16.62
C THR A 103 3.49 29.51 -16.03
#